data_AF-A0A2D4FLV8-F1
#
_entry.id   AF-A0A2D4FLV8-F1
#
_cell.length_a   1.000
_cell.length_b   1.000
_cell.length_c   1.000
_cell.angle_alpha   90.00
_cell.angle_beta   90.00
_cell.angle_gamma   90.00
#
_symmetry.space_group_name_H-M   'P 1'
#
loop_
_entity.id
_entity.type
_entity.pdbx_description
1 polymer ?
#
loop_
_entity_poly.entity_id
_entity_poly.type
_entity_poly.pdbx_seq_one_letter_code
_entity_poly.pdbx_strand_id
1 'polypeptide(L)'
;RRAVRHGSGAWPEGGSLEYMGVNMDAVNVLLSFLDRRLDRGHKLKESLTPVLNLLTESARVHRQTRKFLKTKVLPPLRDVKNRPEVGNLLRNKLVRLMTHIDTDVKHCAAEFLFVLCKESVSRFVKYTGYGNAAGLLAARGLMAGGQSEGEYSEDEDTDTEEYKEAKPNINPITGRVEEKLPNPMEGMTDEQKELEAMKLMNMFDKLSRQQIIRPMGLDPDGNLSSINVTSLDEAVHQIAEQRLSSDSDLEID
;
A
#
# COMPACT_ATOMS: atom_id res chain seq x y z
N ARG A 1 -18.46 10.47 65.29
CA ARG A 1 -19.42 11.57 65.01
C ARG A 1 -19.01 12.23 63.69
N ARG A 2 -19.95 12.22 62.73
CA ARG A 2 -20.06 12.96 61.46
C ARG A 2 -18.92 12.93 60.43
N ALA A 3 -19.23 12.18 59.36
CA ALA A 3 -18.78 12.38 58.00
C ALA A 3 -19.14 13.77 57.45
N VAL A 4 -18.33 14.24 56.51
CA VAL A 4 -18.73 15.24 55.51
C VAL A 4 -18.38 14.66 54.14
N ARG A 5 -19.40 14.17 53.44
CA ARG A 5 -19.40 13.91 52.01
C ARG A 5 -19.92 15.18 51.33
N HIS A 6 -19.15 15.73 50.40
CA HIS A 6 -19.55 16.65 49.35
C HIS A 6 -18.55 16.43 48.21
N GLY A 7 -18.91 16.25 46.94
CA GLY A 7 -20.19 16.17 46.27
C GLY A 7 -19.89 15.71 44.85
N SER A 8 -20.78 14.87 44.33
CA SER A 8 -20.98 14.49 42.94
C SER A 8 -20.57 15.57 41.92
N GLY A 9 -19.57 15.26 41.08
CA GLY A 9 -19.36 15.88 39.78
C GLY A 9 -19.67 14.83 38.71
N ALA A 10 -20.75 15.08 37.97
CA ALA A 10 -21.42 14.21 37.02
C ALA A 10 -20.49 13.44 36.05
N TRP A 11 -20.82 12.15 35.81
CA TRP A 11 -20.51 11.52 34.54
C TRP A 11 -21.13 12.39 33.44
N PRO A 12 -20.40 12.75 32.37
CA PRO A 12 -21.01 13.47 31.27
C PRO A 12 -22.20 12.64 30.77
N GLU A 13 -23.36 13.28 30.65
CA GLU A 13 -24.61 12.64 30.21
C GLU A 13 -24.33 11.79 28.98
N GLY A 14 -24.46 10.47 29.18
CA GLY A 14 -24.00 9.46 28.24
C GLY A 14 -24.93 9.39 27.04
N GLY A 15 -24.60 10.10 25.97
CA GLY A 15 -25.08 9.76 24.64
C GLY A 15 -24.41 8.45 24.20
N SER A 16 -25.22 7.45 23.85
CA SER A 16 -24.74 6.27 23.13
C SER A 16 -24.06 6.71 21.84
N LEU A 17 -22.88 6.15 21.55
CA LEU A 17 -22.26 6.39 20.25
C LEU A 17 -23.08 5.66 19.19
N GLU A 18 -23.77 6.41 18.34
CA GLU A 18 -24.57 5.86 17.27
C GLU A 18 -23.99 6.17 15.89
N TYR A 19 -24.10 5.22 14.97
CA TYR A 19 -23.73 5.40 13.58
C TYR A 19 -24.75 4.68 12.69
N MET A 20 -25.36 5.42 11.76
CA MET A 20 -26.44 4.91 10.89
C MET A 20 -27.59 4.26 11.69
N GLY A 21 -27.97 4.86 12.83
CA GLY A 21 -29.06 4.37 13.68
C GLY A 21 -28.76 3.10 14.47
N VAL A 22 -27.49 2.70 14.55
CA VAL A 22 -27.03 1.52 15.32
C VAL A 22 -26.03 1.95 16.38
N ASN A 23 -26.15 1.40 17.58
CA ASN A 23 -25.19 1.62 18.66
C ASN A 23 -23.82 1.00 18.32
N MET A 24 -22.76 1.80 18.49
CA MET A 24 -21.37 1.46 18.21
C MET A 24 -20.47 1.52 19.45
N ASP A 25 -21.05 1.62 20.66
CA ASP A 25 -20.28 1.76 21.90
C ASP A 25 -19.30 0.60 22.10
N ALA A 26 -19.80 -0.64 21.98
CA ALA A 26 -18.98 -1.85 22.12
C ALA A 26 -17.86 -1.90 21.06
N VAL A 27 -18.17 -1.59 19.80
CA VAL A 27 -17.20 -1.57 18.69
C VAL A 27 -16.13 -0.50 18.95
N ASN A 28 -16.52 0.68 19.43
CA ASN A 28 -15.61 1.77 19.74
C ASN A 28 -14.71 1.46 20.95
N VAL A 29 -15.24 0.78 21.97
CA VAL A 29 -14.45 0.29 23.11
C VAL A 29 -13.42 -0.74 22.66
N LEU A 30 -13.80 -1.69 21.79
CA LEU A 30 -12.90 -2.69 21.22
C LEU A 30 -11.82 -2.05 20.34
N LEU A 31 -12.19 -1.05 19.53
CA LEU A 31 -11.23 -0.33 18.69
C LEU A 31 -10.23 0.47 19.53
N SER A 32 -10.71 1.15 20.58
CA SER A 32 -9.86 1.86 21.54
C SER A 32 -8.96 0.91 22.31
N PHE A 33 -9.44 -0.30 22.62
CA PHE A 33 -8.64 -1.36 23.22
C PHE A 33 -7.53 -1.82 22.28
N LEU A 34 -7.83 -2.05 20.99
CA LEU A 34 -6.85 -2.40 19.97
C LEU A 34 -5.74 -1.35 19.89
N ASP A 35 -6.09 -0.06 19.78
CA ASP A 35 -5.11 1.03 19.65
C ASP A 35 -4.19 1.11 20.88
N ARG A 36 -4.74 1.01 22.09
CA ARG A 36 -3.93 0.95 23.33
C ARG A 36 -3.01 -0.27 23.40
N ARG A 37 -3.39 -1.40 22.82
CA ARG A 37 -2.55 -2.61 22.79
C ARG A 37 -1.41 -2.47 21.77
N LEU A 38 -1.67 -1.82 20.63
CA LEU A 38 -0.64 -1.49 19.64
C LEU A 38 0.45 -0.60 20.25
N ASP A 39 0.08 0.38 21.07
CA ASP A 39 1.05 1.27 21.72
C ASP A 39 1.95 0.58 22.75
N ARG A 40 1.50 -0.54 23.33
CA ARG A 40 2.27 -1.26 24.34
C ARG A 40 3.36 -2.16 23.74
N GLY A 41 3.20 -2.65 22.50
CA GLY A 41 4.22 -3.45 21.83
C GLY A 41 4.46 -4.88 22.37
N HIS A 42 3.86 -5.28 23.49
CA HIS A 42 4.13 -6.57 24.15
C HIS A 42 3.09 -7.65 23.82
N LYS A 43 3.56 -8.88 23.60
CA LYS A 43 2.72 -10.07 23.33
C LYS A 43 1.65 -9.80 22.26
N LEU A 44 2.07 -9.23 21.13
CA LEU A 44 1.18 -8.75 20.07
C LEU A 44 0.24 -9.85 19.57
N LYS A 45 0.73 -11.08 19.39
CA LYS A 45 -0.10 -12.22 18.96
C LYS A 45 -1.28 -12.48 19.90
N GLU A 46 -1.00 -12.77 21.17
CA GLU A 46 -2.03 -13.08 22.17
C GLU A 46 -3.00 -11.89 22.42
N SER A 47 -2.49 -10.66 22.27
CA SER A 47 -3.24 -9.45 22.62
C SER A 47 -4.03 -8.83 21.48
N LEU A 48 -3.58 -8.98 20.23
CA LEU A 48 -4.18 -8.34 19.05
C LEU A 48 -5.04 -9.29 18.23
N THR A 49 -4.60 -10.55 18.06
CA THR A 49 -5.30 -11.51 17.17
C THR A 49 -6.77 -11.69 17.54
N PRO A 50 -7.18 -11.85 18.82
CA PRO A 50 -8.59 -12.01 19.16
C PRO A 50 -9.45 -10.79 18.81
N VAL A 51 -8.96 -9.58 19.12
CA VAL A 51 -9.71 -8.34 18.84
C VAL A 51 -9.74 -8.02 17.35
N LEU A 52 -8.65 -8.25 16.63
CA LEU A 52 -8.61 -8.10 15.17
C LEU A 52 -9.62 -9.04 14.52
N ASN A 53 -9.61 -10.33 14.85
CA ASN A 53 -10.54 -11.30 14.27
C ASN A 53 -12.00 -10.94 14.58
N LEU A 54 -12.32 -10.55 15.81
CA LEU A 54 -13.67 -10.13 16.18
C LEU A 54 -14.13 -8.91 15.37
N LEU A 55 -13.29 -7.88 15.26
CA LEU A 55 -13.61 -6.68 14.49
C LEU A 55 -13.72 -6.98 12.99
N THR A 56 -12.87 -7.85 12.45
CA THR A 56 -12.90 -8.31 11.06
C THR A 56 -14.21 -9.01 10.74
N GLU A 57 -14.59 -10.03 11.51
CA GLU A 57 -15.84 -10.78 11.25
C GLU A 57 -17.07 -9.91 11.46
N SER A 58 -17.06 -9.04 12.48
CA SER A 58 -18.13 -8.06 12.70
C SER A 58 -18.27 -7.11 11.51
N ALA A 59 -17.15 -6.67 10.91
CA ALA A 59 -17.13 -5.83 9.72
C ALA A 59 -17.53 -6.59 8.45
N ARG A 60 -17.26 -7.89 8.35
CA ARG A 60 -17.69 -8.71 7.22
C ARG A 60 -19.22 -8.83 7.22
N VAL A 61 -19.80 -9.17 8.36
CA VAL A 61 -21.24 -9.43 8.53
C VAL A 61 -22.07 -8.14 8.54
N HIS A 62 -21.63 -7.10 9.27
CA HIS A 62 -22.43 -5.89 9.49
C HIS A 62 -21.90 -4.69 8.72
N ARG A 63 -22.67 -4.23 7.71
CA ARG A 63 -22.32 -3.08 6.87
C ARG A 63 -22.11 -1.79 7.68
N GLN A 64 -22.96 -1.52 8.67
CA GLN A 64 -22.87 -0.34 9.53
C GLN A 64 -21.57 -0.34 10.33
N THR A 65 -21.22 -1.49 10.92
CA THR A 65 -19.96 -1.69 11.65
C THR A 65 -18.75 -1.50 10.74
N ARG A 66 -18.78 -2.07 9.52
CA ARG A 66 -17.71 -1.89 8.53
C ARG A 66 -17.51 -0.42 8.18
N LYS A 67 -18.59 0.30 7.86
CA LYS A 67 -18.53 1.74 7.54
C LYS A 67 -18.02 2.56 8.72
N PHE A 68 -18.53 2.29 9.93
CA PHE A 68 -18.04 2.94 11.15
C PHE A 68 -16.53 2.72 11.35
N LEU A 69 -16.07 1.47 11.33
CA LEU A 69 -14.65 1.12 11.45
C LEU A 69 -13.81 1.72 10.33
N LYS A 70 -14.31 1.72 9.09
CA LYS A 70 -13.65 2.35 7.95
C LYS A 70 -13.39 3.84 8.21
N THR A 71 -14.38 4.58 8.72
CA THR A 71 -14.21 6.02 9.02
C THR A 71 -13.19 6.29 10.13
N LYS A 72 -13.03 5.37 11.09
CA LYS A 72 -12.11 5.52 12.22
C LYS A 72 -10.68 5.05 11.89
N VAL A 73 -10.56 3.94 11.18
CA VAL A 73 -9.28 3.26 10.90
C VAL A 73 -8.63 3.79 9.63
N LEU A 74 -9.41 3.97 8.57
CA LEU A 74 -8.94 4.35 7.24
C LEU A 74 -9.73 5.59 6.75
N PRO A 75 -9.60 6.75 7.43
CA PRO A 75 -10.24 7.97 6.98
C PRO A 75 -9.79 8.35 5.56
N PRO A 76 -10.58 9.17 4.83
CA PRO A 76 -10.20 9.67 3.50
C PRO A 76 -8.77 10.22 3.49
N LEU A 77 -7.97 9.81 2.50
CA LEU A 77 -6.54 10.11 2.45
C LEU A 77 -6.31 11.58 2.15
N ARG A 78 -5.65 12.30 3.05
CA ARG A 78 -5.16 13.67 2.78
C ARG A 78 -3.64 13.72 2.69
N ASP A 79 -2.97 12.91 3.50
CA ASP A 79 -1.52 12.74 3.43
C ASP A 79 -1.16 11.66 2.41
N VAL A 80 -0.55 12.12 1.31
CA VAL A 80 -0.05 11.31 0.20
C VAL A 80 1.48 11.40 0.06
N LYS A 81 2.17 12.12 0.95
CA LYS A 81 3.62 12.34 0.89
C LYS A 81 4.38 11.32 1.73
N ASN A 82 3.82 10.95 2.88
CA ASN A 82 4.42 9.95 3.75
C ASN A 82 4.01 8.54 3.34
N ARG A 83 4.88 7.57 3.62
CA ARG A 83 4.55 6.16 3.38
C ARG A 83 3.40 5.72 4.31
N PRO A 84 2.53 4.80 3.87
CA PRO A 84 1.37 4.36 4.64
C PRO A 84 1.72 3.82 6.04
N GLU A 85 2.88 3.19 6.22
CA GLU A 85 3.37 2.66 7.50
C GLU A 85 3.98 3.72 8.45
N VAL A 86 4.29 4.92 7.95
CA VAL A 86 4.90 6.00 8.73
C VAL A 86 3.83 6.90 9.34
N GLY A 87 3.90 7.07 10.67
CA GLY A 87 2.97 7.90 11.45
C GLY A 87 2.38 7.19 12.66
N ASN A 88 1.55 7.94 13.40
CA ASN A 88 0.94 7.51 14.66
C ASN A 88 -0.56 7.26 14.58
N LEU A 89 -1.18 7.38 13.40
CA LEU A 89 -2.58 7.00 13.24
C LEU A 89 -2.72 5.49 13.33
N LEU A 90 -3.92 5.03 13.70
CA LEU A 90 -4.24 3.61 13.76
C LEU A 90 -3.97 2.89 12.44
N ARG A 91 -4.26 3.53 11.29
CA ARG A 91 -3.85 3.08 9.96
C ARG A 91 -2.37 2.73 9.93
N ASN A 92 -1.50 3.68 10.28
CA ASN A 92 -0.05 3.52 10.16
C ASN A 92 0.46 2.36 11.03
N LYS A 93 -0.05 2.26 12.26
CA LYS A 93 0.26 1.16 13.18
C LYS A 93 -0.13 -0.20 12.61
N LEU A 94 -1.33 -0.32 12.03
CA LEU A 94 -1.81 -1.56 11.42
C LEU A 94 -1.06 -1.92 10.13
N VAL A 95 -0.75 -0.93 9.28
CA VAL A 95 0.06 -1.17 8.07
C VAL A 95 1.46 -1.66 8.44
N ARG A 96 2.09 -1.13 9.50
CA ARG A 96 3.36 -1.66 10.02
C ARG A 96 3.28 -3.12 10.45
N LEU A 97 2.12 -3.58 10.93
CA LEU A 97 1.95 -4.99 11.30
C LEU A 97 1.89 -5.93 10.09
N MET A 98 1.53 -5.45 8.90
CA MET A 98 1.43 -6.28 7.69
C MET A 98 2.78 -6.86 7.25
N THR A 99 3.89 -6.26 7.70
CA THR A 99 5.27 -6.72 7.47
C THR A 99 5.93 -7.26 8.74
N HIS A 100 5.15 -7.57 9.77
CA HIS A 100 5.65 -8.17 11.01
C HIS A 100 6.16 -9.61 10.79
N ILE A 101 7.12 -10.05 11.61
CA ILE A 101 7.75 -11.38 11.50
C ILE A 101 6.76 -12.50 11.83
N ASP A 102 5.91 -12.28 12.85
CA ASP A 102 4.84 -13.22 13.22
C ASP A 102 3.76 -13.27 12.13
N THR A 103 3.55 -14.47 11.58
CA THR A 103 2.64 -14.71 10.46
C THR A 103 1.18 -14.50 10.81
N ASP A 104 0.79 -14.75 12.07
CA ASP A 104 -0.60 -14.64 12.49
C ASP A 104 -0.95 -13.17 12.69
N VAL A 105 -0.05 -12.41 13.34
CA VAL A 105 -0.23 -10.96 13.52
C VAL A 105 -0.34 -10.24 12.18
N LYS A 106 0.59 -10.52 11.25
CA LYS A 106 0.59 -9.85 9.93
C LYS A 106 -0.65 -10.23 9.12
N HIS A 107 -1.08 -11.49 9.16
CA HIS A 107 -2.26 -11.95 8.45
C HIS A 107 -3.53 -11.30 9.01
N CYS A 108 -3.73 -11.30 10.33
CA CYS A 108 -4.89 -10.67 10.97
C CYS A 108 -4.97 -9.16 10.69
N ALA A 109 -3.84 -8.44 10.72
CA ALA A 109 -3.81 -7.01 10.42
C ALA A 109 -4.16 -6.73 8.96
N ALA A 110 -3.57 -7.48 8.03
CA ALA A 110 -3.82 -7.34 6.60
C ALA A 110 -5.28 -7.71 6.26
N GLU A 111 -5.80 -8.78 6.82
CA GLU A 111 -7.18 -9.25 6.65
C GLU A 111 -8.20 -8.19 7.11
N PHE A 112 -7.99 -7.65 8.32
CA PHE A 112 -8.85 -6.60 8.87
C PHE A 112 -8.94 -5.40 7.93
N LEU A 113 -7.79 -4.91 7.46
CA LEU A 113 -7.72 -3.78 6.53
C LEU A 113 -8.35 -4.12 5.16
N PHE A 114 -8.21 -5.36 4.69
CA PHE A 114 -8.78 -5.80 3.42
C PHE A 114 -10.32 -5.82 3.47
N VAL A 115 -10.91 -6.34 4.54
CA VAL A 115 -12.37 -6.31 4.78
C VAL A 115 -12.90 -4.88 4.85
N LEU A 116 -12.20 -3.97 5.54
CA LEU A 116 -12.59 -2.55 5.56
C LEU A 116 -12.54 -1.93 4.16
N CYS A 117 -11.66 -2.40 3.29
CA CYS A 117 -11.57 -1.99 1.90
C CYS A 117 -12.59 -2.69 0.97
N LYS A 118 -13.63 -3.34 1.52
CA LYS A 118 -14.62 -4.12 0.76
C LYS A 118 -13.96 -5.22 -0.08
N GLU A 119 -12.84 -5.76 0.41
CA GLU A 119 -12.03 -6.77 -0.29
C GLU A 119 -11.57 -6.34 -1.69
N SER A 120 -11.55 -5.03 -1.96
CA SER A 120 -11.09 -4.49 -3.23
C SER A 120 -9.57 -4.31 -3.21
N VAL A 121 -8.86 -4.98 -4.12
CA VAL A 121 -7.40 -4.85 -4.29
C VAL A 121 -7.00 -3.40 -4.52
N SER A 122 -7.70 -2.69 -5.40
CA SER A 122 -7.41 -1.28 -5.71
C SER A 122 -7.57 -0.37 -4.48
N ARG A 123 -8.67 -0.50 -3.73
CA ARG A 123 -8.85 0.28 -2.49
C ARG A 123 -7.82 -0.11 -1.44
N PHE A 124 -7.51 -1.40 -1.32
CA PHE A 124 -6.54 -1.88 -0.36
C PHE A 124 -5.15 -1.29 -0.62
N VAL A 125 -4.65 -1.40 -1.85
CA VAL A 125 -3.35 -0.84 -2.28
C VAL A 125 -3.31 0.66 -2.07
N LYS A 126 -4.40 1.40 -2.35
CA LYS A 126 -4.50 2.84 -2.06
C LYS A 126 -4.18 3.17 -0.59
N TYR A 127 -4.68 2.38 0.36
CA TYR A 127 -4.51 2.68 1.80
C TYR A 127 -3.25 2.09 2.43
N THR A 128 -2.69 1.03 1.85
CA THR A 128 -1.58 0.28 2.44
C THR A 128 -0.28 0.35 1.65
N GLY A 129 -0.32 0.69 0.37
CA GLY A 129 0.80 0.55 -0.57
C GLY A 129 1.01 -0.91 -0.97
N TYR A 130 1.29 -1.15 -2.25
CA TYR A 130 1.42 -2.51 -2.78
C TYR A 130 2.55 -3.29 -2.09
N GLY A 131 3.65 -2.64 -1.71
CA GLY A 131 4.75 -3.29 -0.98
C GLY A 131 4.30 -3.96 0.32
N ASN A 132 3.46 -3.28 1.11
CA ASN A 132 2.90 -3.85 2.34
C ASN A 132 1.80 -4.87 2.03
N ALA A 133 0.98 -4.63 0.99
CA ALA A 133 -0.13 -5.49 0.59
C ALA A 133 0.29 -6.82 -0.05
N ALA A 134 1.45 -6.86 -0.71
CA ALA A 134 1.89 -7.97 -1.56
C ALA A 134 1.85 -9.32 -0.86
N GLY A 135 2.19 -9.38 0.43
CA GLY A 135 2.14 -10.63 1.20
C GLY A 135 0.73 -11.22 1.30
N LEU A 136 -0.29 -10.40 1.55
CA LEU A 136 -1.69 -10.85 1.59
C LEU A 136 -2.19 -11.17 0.18
N LEU A 137 -1.89 -10.31 -0.80
CA LEU A 137 -2.33 -10.49 -2.18
C LEU A 137 -1.76 -11.77 -2.80
N ALA A 138 -0.49 -12.10 -2.52
CA ALA A 138 0.13 -13.35 -2.93
C ALA A 138 -0.54 -14.56 -2.28
N ALA A 139 -0.79 -14.51 -0.97
CA ALA A 139 -1.46 -15.60 -0.25
C ALA A 139 -2.89 -15.85 -0.75
N ARG A 140 -3.57 -14.84 -1.31
CA ARG A 140 -4.91 -14.96 -1.92
C ARG A 140 -4.91 -15.19 -3.43
N GLY A 141 -3.75 -15.24 -4.08
CA GLY A 141 -3.68 -15.37 -5.54
C GLY A 141 -4.17 -14.12 -6.31
N LEU A 142 -4.21 -12.95 -5.66
CA LEU A 142 -4.75 -11.69 -6.22
C LEU A 142 -3.66 -10.77 -6.79
N MET A 143 -2.42 -11.25 -6.94
CA MET A 143 -1.29 -10.44 -7.40
C MET A 143 -1.48 -9.92 -8.84
N ALA A 144 -2.20 -10.66 -9.69
CA ALA A 144 -2.48 -10.30 -11.07
C ALA A 144 -3.80 -9.51 -11.24
N GLY A 145 -4.37 -8.96 -10.17
CA GLY A 145 -5.61 -8.19 -10.24
C GLY A 145 -6.89 -9.04 -10.33
N GLY A 146 -6.85 -10.30 -9.86
CA GLY A 146 -8.03 -11.14 -9.72
C GLY A 146 -9.13 -10.45 -8.92
N GLN A 147 -10.40 -10.68 -9.29
CA GLN A 147 -11.54 -10.21 -8.51
C GLN A 147 -11.70 -11.10 -7.27
N SER A 148 -11.81 -10.48 -6.09
CA SER A 148 -12.23 -11.21 -4.89
C SER A 148 -13.73 -11.51 -4.95
N GLU A 149 -14.16 -12.69 -4.52
CA GLU A 149 -15.57 -13.13 -4.46
C GLU A 149 -16.43 -12.41 -3.38
N GLY A 150 -16.06 -11.20 -2.97
CA GLY A 150 -16.75 -10.48 -1.89
C GLY A 150 -18.06 -9.81 -2.34
N GLU A 151 -19.15 -10.07 -1.64
CA GLU A 151 -20.45 -9.39 -1.86
C GLU A 151 -20.45 -7.98 -1.25
N TYR A 152 -20.02 -6.96 -2.01
CA TYR A 152 -20.02 -5.57 -1.56
C TYR A 152 -20.63 -4.61 -2.58
N SER A 153 -21.34 -3.58 -2.10
CA SER A 153 -21.85 -2.50 -2.96
C SER A 153 -20.70 -1.61 -3.46
N GLU A 154 -20.77 -1.21 -4.73
CA GLU A 154 -19.71 -0.42 -5.39
C GLU A 154 -19.64 1.03 -4.91
N ASP A 155 -20.73 1.54 -4.34
CA ASP A 155 -20.91 2.97 -4.06
C ASP A 155 -20.17 3.41 -2.81
N GLU A 156 -19.05 4.12 -2.99
CA GLU A 156 -18.56 5.23 -2.17
C GLU A 156 -17.20 5.67 -2.74
N ASP A 157 -17.22 6.72 -3.57
CA ASP A 157 -16.00 7.46 -3.86
C ASP A 157 -15.59 8.20 -2.57
N THR A 158 -14.43 7.83 -2.04
CA THR A 158 -13.86 8.39 -0.81
C THR A 158 -12.59 9.18 -1.12
N ASP A 159 -12.32 9.41 -2.41
CA ASP A 159 -11.16 10.15 -2.85
C ASP A 159 -11.34 11.62 -2.50
N THR A 160 -10.39 12.14 -1.73
CA THR A 160 -10.29 13.57 -1.44
C THR A 160 -9.74 14.29 -2.66
N GLU A 161 -9.93 15.61 -2.73
CA GLU A 161 -9.37 16.41 -3.82
C GLU A 161 -7.83 16.33 -3.82
N GLU A 162 -7.21 16.35 -2.64
CA GLU A 162 -5.76 16.19 -2.49
C GLU A 162 -5.26 14.85 -3.05
N TYR A 163 -6.02 13.76 -2.84
CA TYR A 163 -5.67 12.45 -3.37
C TYR A 163 -5.86 12.39 -4.89
N LYS A 164 -6.93 12.97 -5.45
CA LYS A 164 -7.20 12.97 -6.89
C LYS A 164 -6.10 13.69 -7.67
N GLU A 165 -5.64 14.84 -7.18
CA GLU A 165 -4.54 15.60 -7.78
C GLU A 165 -3.21 14.83 -7.71
N ALA A 166 -2.95 14.14 -6.61
CA ALA A 166 -1.71 13.41 -6.39
C ALA A 166 -1.66 12.04 -7.06
N LYS A 167 -2.82 11.39 -7.29
CA LYS A 167 -2.96 10.03 -7.85
C LYS A 167 -2.03 9.70 -9.02
N PRO A 168 -1.87 10.53 -10.06
CA PRO A 168 -0.96 10.23 -11.18
C PRO A 168 0.52 10.15 -10.77
N ASN A 169 0.90 10.78 -9.66
CA ASN A 169 2.28 10.83 -9.16
C ASN A 169 2.54 9.89 -7.98
N ILE A 170 1.53 9.13 -7.53
CA ILE A 170 1.71 8.16 -6.43
C ILE A 170 2.36 6.90 -6.97
N ASN A 171 3.49 6.52 -6.40
CA ASN A 171 4.09 5.23 -6.66
C ASN A 171 3.25 4.13 -5.99
N PRO A 172 2.67 3.17 -6.74
CA PRO A 172 1.79 2.15 -6.18
C PRO A 172 2.51 1.22 -5.21
N ILE A 173 3.82 1.03 -5.35
CA ILE A 173 4.64 0.18 -4.47
C ILE A 173 4.78 0.83 -3.10
N THR A 174 5.17 2.11 -3.07
CA THR A 174 5.47 2.82 -1.82
C THR A 174 4.25 3.53 -1.22
N GLY A 175 3.16 3.68 -1.99
CA GLY A 175 1.91 4.31 -1.55
C GLY A 175 2.05 5.81 -1.27
N ARG A 176 3.06 6.47 -1.83
CA ARG A 176 3.32 7.91 -1.67
C ARG A 176 3.70 8.57 -2.98
N VAL A 177 3.57 9.89 -3.03
CA VAL A 177 4.16 10.73 -4.07
C VAL A 177 5.68 10.76 -3.84
N GLU A 178 6.43 10.36 -4.85
CA GLU A 178 7.89 10.43 -4.83
C GLU A 178 8.33 11.72 -5.51
N GLU A 179 9.35 12.36 -4.94
CA GLU A 179 10.01 13.46 -5.61
C GLU A 179 10.66 12.93 -6.88
N LYS A 180 10.42 13.61 -8.00
CA LYS A 180 11.09 13.28 -9.25
C LYS A 180 12.59 13.49 -9.03
N LEU A 181 13.34 12.40 -9.02
CA LEU A 181 14.79 12.45 -8.98
C LEU A 181 15.26 13.25 -10.21
N PRO A 182 16.27 14.13 -10.05
CA PRO A 182 16.88 14.78 -11.20
C PRO A 182 17.40 13.72 -12.16
N ASN A 183 17.32 14.00 -13.46
CA ASN A 183 17.79 13.05 -14.46
C ASN A 183 19.31 12.93 -14.31
N PRO A 184 19.86 11.72 -14.07
CA PRO A 184 21.30 11.55 -13.86
C PRO A 184 22.13 11.88 -15.10
N MET A 185 21.48 11.95 -16.27
CA MET A 185 22.10 12.28 -17.55
C MET A 185 21.93 13.77 -17.93
N GLU A 186 21.33 14.59 -17.07
CA GLU A 186 21.13 16.02 -17.32
C GLU A 186 22.48 16.75 -17.36
N GLY A 187 22.72 17.51 -18.43
CA GLY A 187 23.99 18.20 -18.65
C GLY A 187 25.13 17.35 -19.22
N MET A 188 24.90 16.05 -19.48
CA MET A 188 25.86 15.20 -20.20
C MET A 188 25.74 15.38 -21.72
N THR A 189 26.87 15.41 -22.42
CA THR A 189 26.89 15.34 -23.90
C THR A 189 26.53 13.93 -24.38
N ASP A 190 26.12 13.79 -25.64
CA ASP A 190 25.73 12.47 -26.16
C ASP A 190 26.88 11.45 -26.12
N GLU A 191 28.11 11.89 -26.40
CA GLU A 191 29.31 11.07 -26.22
C GLU A 191 29.49 10.60 -24.76
N GLN A 192 29.22 11.46 -23.77
CA GLN A 192 29.30 11.08 -22.36
C GLN A 192 28.20 10.09 -21.98
N LYS A 193 26.99 10.23 -22.56
CA LYS A 193 25.90 9.28 -22.36
C LYS A 193 26.26 7.90 -22.90
N GLU A 194 26.88 7.83 -24.08
CA GLU A 194 27.35 6.58 -24.68
C GLU A 194 28.43 5.91 -23.82
N LEU A 195 29.39 6.68 -23.28
CA LEU A 195 30.44 6.15 -22.40
C LEU A 195 29.87 5.55 -21.10
N GLU A 196 28.91 6.21 -20.45
CA GLU A 196 28.25 5.67 -19.26
C GLU A 196 27.38 4.44 -19.60
N ALA A 197 26.74 4.41 -20.78
CA ALA A 197 26.01 3.23 -21.26
C ALA A 197 26.94 2.02 -21.47
N MET A 198 28.11 2.22 -22.09
CA MET A 198 29.12 1.17 -22.26
C MET A 198 29.65 0.66 -20.91
N LYS A 199 29.81 1.55 -19.93
CA LYS A 199 30.23 1.19 -18.58
C LYS A 199 29.17 0.34 -17.88
N LEU A 200 27.89 0.68 -18.01
CA LEU A 200 26.78 -0.11 -17.50
C LEU A 200 26.72 -1.49 -18.15
N MET A 201 26.88 -1.55 -19.47
CA MET A 201 26.90 -2.81 -20.22
C MET A 201 28.04 -3.72 -19.75
N ASN A 202 29.24 -3.17 -19.58
CA ASN A 202 30.39 -3.90 -19.03
C ASN A 202 30.13 -4.43 -17.61
N MET A 203 29.35 -3.72 -16.78
CA MET A 203 28.93 -4.20 -15.46
C MET A 203 27.95 -5.38 -15.59
N PHE A 204 26.96 -5.30 -16.49
CA PHE A 204 26.05 -6.41 -16.78
C PHE A 204 26.78 -7.65 -17.29
N ASP A 205 27.73 -7.49 -18.23
CA ASP A 205 28.53 -8.59 -18.77
C ASP A 205 29.34 -9.28 -17.67
N LYS A 206 30.03 -8.51 -16.81
CA LYS A 206 30.80 -9.06 -15.69
C LYS A 206 29.93 -9.88 -14.73
N LEU A 207 28.78 -9.33 -14.32
CA LEU A 207 27.86 -10.00 -13.41
C LEU A 207 27.23 -11.24 -14.05
N SER A 208 26.92 -11.20 -15.35
CA SER A 208 26.38 -12.31 -16.12
C SER A 208 27.39 -13.46 -16.28
N ARG A 209 28.64 -13.15 -16.62
CA ARG A 209 29.73 -14.15 -16.70
C ARG A 209 30.00 -14.83 -15.37
N GLN A 210 29.88 -14.08 -14.27
CA GLN A 210 29.99 -14.62 -12.91
C GLN A 210 28.73 -15.36 -12.45
N GLN A 211 27.68 -15.44 -13.29
CA GLN A 211 26.38 -16.04 -12.98
C GLN A 211 25.71 -15.44 -11.74
N ILE A 212 26.02 -14.17 -11.42
CA ILE A 212 25.38 -13.42 -10.32
C ILE A 212 24.00 -12.95 -10.76
N ILE A 213 23.88 -12.52 -12.02
CA ILE A 213 22.61 -12.10 -12.63
C ILE A 213 22.40 -12.81 -13.97
N ARG A 214 21.15 -12.92 -14.38
CA ARG A 214 20.76 -13.34 -15.73
C ARG A 214 19.81 -12.29 -16.31
N PRO A 215 20.23 -11.49 -17.30
CA PRO A 215 19.35 -10.53 -17.96
C PRO A 215 18.15 -11.24 -18.59
N MET A 216 16.95 -10.69 -18.42
CA MET A 216 15.71 -11.22 -18.99
C MET A 216 15.06 -10.15 -19.86
N GLY A 217 14.49 -10.58 -20.98
CA GLY A 217 13.73 -9.76 -21.93
C GLY A 217 12.36 -10.35 -22.16
N LEU A 218 11.49 -9.56 -22.77
CA LEU A 218 10.23 -10.05 -23.31
C LEU A 218 10.48 -10.52 -24.73
N ASP A 219 10.06 -11.74 -25.05
CA ASP A 219 9.97 -12.19 -26.44
C ASP A 219 8.75 -11.54 -27.15
N PRO A 220 8.63 -11.65 -28.48
CA PRO A 220 7.47 -11.13 -29.22
C PRO A 220 6.13 -11.69 -28.74
N ASP A 221 6.13 -12.83 -28.06
CA ASP A 221 4.94 -13.48 -27.51
C ASP A 221 4.62 -13.01 -26.07
N GLY A 222 5.42 -12.10 -25.50
CA GLY A 222 5.24 -11.52 -24.17
C GLY A 222 5.78 -12.37 -23.01
N ASN A 223 6.51 -13.46 -23.29
CA ASN A 223 7.13 -14.29 -22.27
C ASN A 223 8.53 -13.81 -21.90
N LEU A 224 8.93 -14.12 -20.66
CA LEU A 224 10.26 -13.80 -20.15
C LEU A 224 11.30 -14.80 -20.69
N SER A 225 12.24 -14.34 -21.50
CA SER A 225 13.36 -15.13 -22.04
C SER A 225 14.70 -14.50 -21.65
N SER A 226 15.76 -15.30 -21.54
CA SER A 226 17.08 -14.78 -21.18
C SER A 226 17.71 -14.04 -22.36
N ILE A 227 18.21 -12.82 -22.13
CA ILE A 227 18.95 -12.08 -23.14
C ILE A 227 20.45 -12.35 -22.98
N ASN A 228 21.13 -12.65 -24.10
CA ASN A 228 22.59 -12.73 -24.14
C ASN A 228 23.19 -11.32 -24.24
N VAL A 229 24.39 -11.11 -23.70
CA VAL A 229 25.05 -9.79 -23.68
C VAL A 229 25.25 -9.22 -25.09
N THR A 230 25.54 -10.06 -26.09
CA THR A 230 25.68 -9.65 -27.50
C THR A 230 24.35 -9.16 -28.10
N SER A 231 23.25 -9.86 -27.81
CA SER A 231 21.91 -9.43 -28.20
C SER A 231 21.43 -8.18 -27.44
N LEU A 232 22.06 -7.85 -26.30
CA LEU A 232 21.78 -6.63 -25.55
C LEU A 232 22.35 -5.40 -26.26
N ASP A 233 23.55 -5.50 -26.84
CA ASP A 233 24.16 -4.45 -27.68
C ASP A 233 23.29 -4.17 -28.90
N GLU A 234 22.87 -5.23 -29.61
CA GLU A 234 21.98 -5.11 -30.77
C GLU A 234 20.62 -4.52 -30.38
N ALA A 235 20.05 -4.91 -29.24
CA ALA A 235 18.79 -4.35 -28.75
C ALA A 235 18.93 -2.87 -28.38
N VAL A 236 20.04 -2.46 -27.76
CA VAL A 236 20.31 -1.06 -27.43
C VAL A 236 20.47 -0.22 -28.70
N HIS A 237 21.18 -0.72 -29.71
CA HIS A 237 21.31 -0.07 -31.01
C HIS A 237 19.97 0.06 -31.73
N GLN A 238 19.14 -0.99 -31.75
CA GLN A 238 17.79 -0.92 -32.34
C GLN A 238 16.88 0.08 -31.64
N ILE A 239 16.94 0.17 -30.30
CA ILE A 239 16.17 1.16 -29.53
C ILE A 239 16.65 2.58 -29.82
N ALA A 240 17.96 2.79 -29.99
CA ALA A 240 18.52 4.08 -30.37
C ALA A 240 18.07 4.51 -31.78
N GLU A 241 18.09 3.59 -32.74
CA GLU A 241 17.63 3.84 -34.13
C GLU A 241 16.12 4.14 -34.20
N GLN A 242 15.29 3.46 -33.41
CA GLN A 242 13.84 3.72 -33.35
C GLN A 242 13.50 5.07 -32.70
N ARG A 243 14.32 5.55 -31.75
CA ARG A 243 14.15 6.90 -31.18
C ARG A 243 14.52 7.99 -32.19
N LEU A 244 15.58 7.77 -32.96
CA LEU A 244 15.97 8.66 -34.06
C LEU A 244 14.89 8.75 -35.16
N SER A 245 14.17 7.65 -35.44
CA SER A 245 13.08 7.66 -36.43
C SER A 245 11.80 8.30 -35.93
N SER A 246 11.55 8.28 -34.61
CA SER A 246 10.32 8.85 -34.02
C SER A 246 10.42 10.34 -33.72
N ASP A 247 11.62 10.86 -33.43
CA ASP A 247 11.86 12.31 -33.33
C ASP A 247 11.84 13.00 -34.71
N SER A 248 12.15 12.29 -35.79
CA SER A 248 12.05 12.83 -37.17
C SER A 248 10.62 12.97 -37.70
N ASP A 249 9.64 12.28 -37.09
CA ASP A 249 8.23 12.32 -37.51
C ASP A 249 7.44 13.45 -36.81
N LEU A 250 8.08 14.26 -35.96
CA LEU A 250 7.47 15.43 -35.30
C LEU A 250 7.80 16.77 -35.97
N GLU A 251 8.56 16.77 -37.07
CA GLU A 251 8.73 17.92 -37.96
C GLU A 251 8.06 17.63 -39.32
N ILE A 252 6.73 17.65 -39.38
CA ILE A 252 5.86 18.08 -40.51
C ILE A 252 4.42 18.02 -40.00
N ASP A 253 3.96 19.11 -39.38
CA ASP A 253 2.73 19.89 -39.69
C ASP A 253 2.50 20.99 -38.64
#